data_AF-A0A9C8ZPP0-F1
#
_entry.id   AF-A0A9C8ZPP0-F1
#
_cell.length_a   1.000
_cell.length_b   1.000
_cell.length_c   1.000
_cell.angle_alpha   90.00
_cell.angle_beta   90.00
_cell.angle_gamma   90.00
#
_symmetry.space_group_name_H-M   'P 1'
#
loop_
_entity.id
_entity.type
_entity.pdbx_description
1 polymer ?
#
loop_
_entity_poly.entity_id
_entity_poly.type
_entity_poly.pdbx_seq_one_letter_code
_entity_poly.pdbx_strand_id
1 'polypeptide(L)'
;NASRINDPRKNTPLLLEAFARVRERYPRLKLVLVGDEPQPALLDRCERLGLNEAVSFRGKVPEEELLALYRGAELFLIGSTQEGLGIVMLEAMASGTPVVATECGGPEGVVIDGETGRLVPNNDAEAMAQAIIELLSDPDRLEAMRHRCVNFVREHCSLPVVEAQLYRHFVEVFPDSTAAQQALFDVPRRASPRNEARQASLWRSVLAAAWAVFVFVMYMQHQMMLHWAAIRAEILEPLLDAIR
;
A
#
# COMPACT_ATOMS: atom_id res chain seq x y z
N ASN A 1 3.99 -4.17 10.03
CA ASN A 1 3.65 -2.81 10.53
C ASN A 1 4.21 -1.78 9.57
N ALA A 2 3.51 -0.67 9.36
CA ALA A 2 3.97 0.44 8.53
C ALA A 2 3.78 1.76 9.31
N SER A 3 4.87 2.35 9.82
CA SER A 3 4.81 3.53 10.67
C SER A 3 6.16 4.24 10.82
N ARG A 4 6.21 5.36 11.55
CA ARG A 4 7.47 5.98 12.00
C ARG A 4 8.06 5.14 13.13
N ILE A 5 8.76 4.05 12.78
CA ILE A 5 9.16 2.99 13.73
C ILE A 5 10.06 3.46 14.89
N ASN A 6 10.69 4.62 14.76
CA ASN A 6 11.51 5.22 15.82
C ASN A 6 10.73 6.19 16.73
N ASP A 7 9.47 6.53 16.40
CA ASP A 7 8.63 7.36 17.27
C ASP A 7 8.23 6.53 18.50
N PRO A 8 8.53 6.99 19.74
CA PRO A 8 8.18 6.28 20.96
C PRO A 8 6.69 5.91 21.07
N ARG A 9 5.80 6.71 20.47
CA ARG A 9 4.35 6.44 20.48
C ARG A 9 3.97 5.24 19.63
N LYS A 10 4.78 4.83 18.65
CA LYS A 10 4.54 3.62 17.85
C LYS A 10 4.94 2.35 18.56
N ASN A 11 5.76 2.50 19.61
CA ASN A 11 6.16 1.44 20.52
C ASN A 11 6.57 0.15 19.79
N THR A 12 7.44 0.31 18.79
CA THR A 12 8.05 -0.81 18.06
C THR A 12 8.72 -1.85 18.97
N PRO A 13 9.30 -1.50 20.15
CA PRO A 13 9.77 -2.49 21.10
C PRO A 13 8.70 -3.52 21.52
N LEU A 14 7.45 -3.09 21.74
CA LEU A 14 6.32 -3.98 22.03
C LEU A 14 6.12 -5.01 20.91
N LEU A 15 6.18 -4.57 19.65
CA LEU A 15 6.03 -5.45 18.49
C LEU A 15 7.14 -6.50 18.44
N LEU A 16 8.38 -6.12 18.74
CA LEU A 16 9.52 -7.05 18.79
C LEU A 16 9.34 -8.07 19.92
N GLU A 17 8.92 -7.63 21.10
CA GLU A 17 8.70 -8.50 22.26
C GLU A 17 7.56 -9.49 22.04
N ALA A 18 6.44 -9.04 21.47
CA ALA A 18 5.33 -9.91 21.12
C ALA A 18 5.75 -10.91 20.03
N PHE A 19 6.44 -10.44 19.00
CA PHE A 19 6.88 -11.29 17.89
C PHE A 19 7.90 -12.35 18.32
N ALA A 20 8.80 -12.05 19.26
CA ALA A 20 9.73 -13.04 19.81
C ALA A 20 9.00 -14.27 20.37
N ARG A 21 7.90 -14.04 21.11
CA ARG A 21 7.04 -15.11 21.67
C ARG A 21 6.31 -15.88 20.57
N VAL A 22 5.74 -15.17 19.59
CA VAL A 22 5.04 -15.80 18.45
C VAL A 22 5.97 -16.75 17.70
N ARG A 23 7.26 -16.39 17.55
CA ARG A 23 8.25 -17.21 16.84
C ARG A 23 8.59 -18.53 17.53
N GLU A 24 8.38 -18.66 18.83
CA GLU A 24 8.54 -19.95 19.52
C GLU A 24 7.60 -21.01 18.93
N ARG A 25 6.40 -20.59 18.50
CA ARG A 25 5.42 -21.46 17.84
C ARG A 25 5.49 -21.42 16.32
N TYR A 26 5.85 -20.28 15.73
CA TYR A 26 5.91 -20.07 14.29
C TYR A 26 7.32 -19.61 13.83
N PRO A 27 8.33 -20.49 13.83
CA PRO A 27 9.74 -20.10 13.65
C PRO A 27 10.05 -19.50 12.27
N ARG A 28 9.22 -19.80 11.26
CA ARG A 28 9.34 -19.30 9.88
C ARG A 28 8.64 -17.95 9.64
N LEU A 29 7.82 -17.49 10.58
CA LEU A 29 7.12 -16.21 10.45
C LEU A 29 8.14 -15.06 10.41
N LYS A 30 7.83 -14.02 9.63
CA LYS A 30 8.65 -12.81 9.50
C LYS A 30 7.85 -11.60 9.94
N LEU A 31 8.52 -10.68 10.65
CA LEU A 31 7.96 -9.37 10.97
C LEU A 31 8.56 -8.35 10.00
N VAL A 32 7.70 -7.73 9.19
CA VAL A 32 8.11 -6.66 8.28
C VAL A 32 7.75 -5.31 8.88
N LEU A 33 8.76 -4.44 8.99
CA LEU A 33 8.67 -3.09 9.50
C LEU A 33 9.00 -2.11 8.36
N VAL A 34 7.97 -1.41 7.89
CA VAL A 34 8.09 -0.37 6.86
C VAL A 34 8.04 0.99 7.56
N GLY A 35 8.92 1.91 7.17
CA GLY A 35 9.03 3.19 7.88
C GLY A 35 10.38 3.85 7.76
N ASP A 36 10.84 4.43 8.85
CA ASP A 36 12.18 5.00 8.92
C ASP A 36 13.24 3.87 9.06
N GLU A 37 14.50 4.18 8.78
CA GLU A 37 15.61 3.27 9.10
C GLU A 37 15.71 3.07 10.63
N PRO A 38 16.01 1.85 11.12
CA PRO A 38 16.01 1.57 12.55
C PRO A 38 17.14 2.30 13.28
N GLN A 39 16.84 2.85 14.46
CA GLN A 39 17.89 3.34 15.36
C GLN A 39 18.69 2.18 15.98
N PRO A 40 19.96 2.41 16.37
CA PRO A 40 20.82 1.36 16.97
C PRO A 40 20.16 0.63 18.14
N ALA A 41 19.48 1.35 19.03
CA ALA A 41 18.79 0.73 20.18
C ALA A 41 17.72 -0.30 19.78
N LEU A 42 17.07 -0.11 18.62
CA LEU A 42 16.07 -1.04 18.10
C LEU A 42 16.73 -2.28 17.49
N LEU A 43 17.86 -2.10 16.80
CA LEU A 43 18.71 -3.20 16.30
C LEU A 43 19.26 -4.04 17.45
N ASP A 44 19.84 -3.40 18.48
CA ASP A 44 20.35 -4.08 19.67
C ASP A 44 19.25 -4.89 20.38
N ARG A 45 18.02 -4.35 20.41
CA ARG A 45 16.87 -5.08 20.98
C ARG A 45 16.50 -6.29 20.12
N CYS A 46 16.51 -6.13 18.80
CA CYS A 46 16.28 -7.23 17.86
C CYS A 46 17.30 -8.36 18.08
N GLU A 47 18.58 -8.01 18.25
CA GLU A 47 19.66 -8.95 18.51
C GLU A 47 19.47 -9.67 19.84
N ARG A 48 19.21 -8.94 20.93
CA ARG A 48 18.95 -9.55 22.26
C ARG A 48 17.76 -10.51 22.28
N LEU A 49 16.79 -10.29 21.40
CA LEU A 49 15.62 -11.15 21.24
C LEU A 49 15.84 -12.29 20.22
N GLY A 50 17.03 -12.39 19.59
CA GLY A 50 17.32 -13.42 18.59
C GLY A 50 16.53 -13.25 17.29
N LEU A 51 16.20 -12.01 16.92
CA LEU A 51 15.27 -11.69 15.83
C LEU A 51 15.93 -11.19 14.54
N ASN A 52 17.27 -11.09 14.50
CA ASN A 52 18.03 -10.50 13.39
C ASN A 52 17.65 -11.05 12.00
N GLU A 53 17.39 -12.35 11.88
CA GLU A 53 17.01 -12.96 10.60
C GLU A 53 15.50 -12.96 10.34
N ALA A 54 14.68 -12.60 11.33
CA ALA A 54 13.23 -12.70 11.27
C ALA A 54 12.51 -11.36 11.20
N VAL A 55 13.19 -10.26 11.52
CA VAL A 55 12.67 -8.91 11.38
C VAL A 55 13.31 -8.26 10.16
N SER A 56 12.49 -7.79 9.23
CA SER A 56 12.94 -7.04 8.06
C SER A 56 12.56 -5.58 8.20
N PHE A 57 13.57 -4.72 8.29
CA PHE A 57 13.42 -3.28 8.17
C PHE A 57 13.51 -2.90 6.69
N ARG A 58 12.43 -2.34 6.13
CA ARG A 58 12.33 -2.03 4.69
C ARG A 58 12.56 -0.56 4.37
N GLY A 59 12.77 0.28 5.38
CA GLY A 59 12.77 1.73 5.21
C GLY A 59 11.45 2.20 4.57
N LYS A 60 11.51 3.35 3.89
CA LYS A 60 10.36 3.90 3.17
C LYS A 60 10.28 3.24 1.80
N VAL A 61 9.13 2.64 1.51
CA VAL A 61 8.90 1.93 0.24
C VAL A 61 7.88 2.69 -0.62
N PRO A 62 7.88 2.49 -1.95
CA PRO A 62 6.83 2.99 -2.84
C PRO A 62 5.46 2.43 -2.47
N GLU A 63 4.39 3.16 -2.83
CA GLU A 63 3.00 2.78 -2.54
C GLU A 63 2.64 1.39 -3.08
N GLU A 64 3.08 1.06 -4.29
CA GLU A 64 2.84 -0.24 -4.93
C GLU A 64 3.44 -1.40 -4.12
N GLU A 65 4.64 -1.18 -3.57
CA GLU A 65 5.30 -2.16 -2.70
C GLU A 65 4.60 -2.26 -1.34
N LEU A 66 4.17 -1.14 -0.76
CA LEU A 66 3.41 -1.14 0.49
C LEU A 66 2.10 -1.92 0.35
N LEU A 67 1.38 -1.74 -0.75
CA LEU A 67 0.17 -2.50 -1.07
C LEU A 67 0.46 -4.00 -1.24
N ALA A 68 1.56 -4.36 -1.88
CA ALA A 68 1.98 -5.76 -2.00
C ALA A 68 2.30 -6.37 -0.63
N LEU A 69 2.96 -5.61 0.25
CA LEU A 69 3.26 -6.03 1.62
C LEU A 69 2.00 -6.23 2.46
N TYR A 70 1.00 -5.34 2.33
CA TYR A 70 -0.29 -5.55 2.99
C TYR A 70 -0.94 -6.85 2.54
N ARG A 71 -1.10 -7.05 1.22
CA ARG A 71 -1.75 -8.25 0.66
C ARG A 71 -1.02 -9.55 0.99
N GLY A 72 0.31 -9.49 1.09
CA GLY A 72 1.14 -10.65 1.44
C GLY A 72 1.25 -10.93 2.94
N ALA A 73 0.72 -10.07 3.80
CA ALA A 73 0.78 -10.26 5.25
C ALA A 73 -0.39 -11.12 5.76
N GLU A 74 -0.12 -11.92 6.80
CA GLU A 74 -1.17 -12.60 7.55
C GLU A 74 -1.95 -11.66 8.45
N LEU A 75 -1.23 -10.75 9.10
CA LEU A 75 -1.76 -9.79 10.05
C LEU A 75 -1.01 -8.46 9.93
N PHE A 76 -1.74 -7.37 10.10
CA PHE A 76 -1.16 -6.04 10.28
C PHE A 76 -1.17 -5.67 11.75
N LEU A 77 -0.01 -5.28 12.28
CA LEU A 77 0.16 -5.02 13.72
C LEU A 77 0.26 -3.52 14.01
N ILE A 78 -0.42 -3.07 15.06
CA ILE A 78 -0.27 -1.73 15.67
C ILE A 78 0.06 -1.92 17.14
N GLY A 79 1.29 -1.56 17.53
CA GLY A 79 1.73 -1.60 18.91
C GLY A 79 1.66 -0.24 19.62
N SER A 80 1.09 0.77 18.96
CA SER A 80 1.16 2.16 19.38
C SER A 80 0.59 2.38 20.79
N THR A 81 1.16 3.31 21.54
CA THR A 81 0.57 3.78 22.80
C THR A 81 -0.49 4.85 22.59
N GLN A 82 -0.45 5.53 21.44
CA GLN A 82 -1.43 6.52 21.01
C GLN A 82 -1.53 6.52 19.49
N GLU A 83 -2.76 6.49 18.98
CA GLU A 83 -3.04 6.51 17.54
C GLU A 83 -4.25 7.40 17.23
N GLY A 84 -4.16 8.17 16.14
CA GLY A 84 -5.34 8.80 15.52
C GLY A 84 -6.13 7.75 14.74
N LEU A 85 -6.85 8.13 13.69
CA LEU A 85 -7.63 7.16 12.89
C LEU A 85 -6.78 6.01 12.31
N GLY A 86 -5.49 6.24 12.08
CA GLY A 86 -4.58 5.19 11.61
C GLY A 86 -4.92 4.70 10.21
N ILE A 87 -4.91 5.59 9.20
CA ILE A 87 -5.27 5.25 7.80
C ILE A 87 -4.54 3.99 7.28
N VAL A 88 -3.29 3.76 7.68
CA VAL A 88 -2.51 2.56 7.34
C VAL A 88 -3.20 1.24 7.74
N MET A 89 -4.01 1.26 8.80
CA MET A 89 -4.82 0.14 9.24
C MET A 89 -5.98 -0.11 8.28
N LEU A 90 -6.65 0.94 7.83
CA LEU A 90 -7.72 0.86 6.83
C LEU A 90 -7.17 0.38 5.49
N GLU A 91 -5.96 0.81 5.09
CA GLU A 91 -5.28 0.32 3.88
C GLU A 91 -4.99 -1.19 3.97
N ALA A 92 -4.52 -1.66 5.13
CA ALA A 92 -4.30 -3.08 5.38
C ALA A 92 -5.63 -3.86 5.32
N MET A 93 -6.67 -3.38 6.00
CA MET A 93 -8.01 -4.00 5.99
C MET A 93 -8.62 -4.01 4.57
N ALA A 94 -8.47 -2.92 3.81
CA ALA A 94 -8.90 -2.83 2.41
C ALA A 94 -8.17 -3.83 1.52
N SER A 95 -6.94 -4.18 1.88
CA SER A 95 -6.12 -5.19 1.22
C SER A 95 -6.45 -6.62 1.66
N GLY A 96 -7.43 -6.80 2.55
CA GLY A 96 -7.83 -8.10 3.08
C GLY A 96 -6.92 -8.60 4.20
N THR A 97 -6.28 -7.70 4.94
CA THR A 97 -5.34 -8.05 6.01
C THR A 97 -5.91 -7.65 7.38
N PRO A 98 -6.23 -8.63 8.25
CA PRO A 98 -6.75 -8.38 9.59
C PRO A 98 -5.75 -7.68 10.48
N VAL A 99 -6.27 -6.98 11.47
CA VAL A 99 -5.46 -6.10 12.32
C VAL A 99 -5.38 -6.64 13.74
N VAL A 100 -4.19 -6.65 14.32
CA VAL A 100 -4.01 -6.78 15.78
C VAL A 100 -3.45 -5.46 16.29
N ALA A 101 -4.22 -4.77 17.11
CA ALA A 101 -3.90 -3.43 17.57
C ALA A 101 -4.03 -3.29 19.08
N THR A 102 -3.17 -2.46 19.68
CA THR A 102 -3.35 -1.98 21.05
C THR A 102 -4.55 -1.03 21.15
N GLU A 103 -5.23 -1.06 22.30
CA GLU A 103 -6.24 -0.06 22.69
C GLU A 103 -5.54 1.29 22.93
N CYS A 104 -5.56 2.18 21.94
CA CYS A 104 -4.77 3.40 21.93
C CYS A 104 -5.46 4.60 21.26
N GLY A 105 -6.79 4.59 21.19
CA GLY A 105 -7.64 5.65 20.66
C GLY A 105 -8.33 5.24 19.36
N GLY A 106 -7.65 5.46 18.22
CA GLY A 106 -8.27 5.22 16.91
C GLY A 106 -8.60 3.76 16.56
N PRO A 107 -7.77 2.76 16.90
CA PRO A 107 -8.07 1.36 16.62
C PRO A 107 -9.44 0.90 17.14
N GLU A 108 -9.85 1.37 18.31
CA GLU A 108 -11.12 1.04 18.95
C GLU A 108 -12.34 1.49 18.14
N GLY A 109 -12.19 2.49 17.27
CA GLY A 109 -13.27 2.97 16.41
C GLY A 109 -13.41 2.24 15.06
N VAL A 110 -12.47 1.34 14.73
CA VAL A 110 -12.35 0.75 13.39
C VAL A 110 -12.18 -0.78 13.44
N VAL A 111 -11.43 -1.29 14.41
CA VAL A 111 -11.24 -2.74 14.60
C VAL A 111 -12.41 -3.28 15.40
N ILE A 112 -13.19 -4.15 14.78
CA ILE A 112 -14.26 -4.89 15.46
C ILE A 112 -13.63 -6.16 16.02
N ASP A 113 -13.46 -6.21 17.34
CA ASP A 113 -12.78 -7.31 18.02
C ASP A 113 -13.41 -8.67 17.71
N GLY A 114 -12.59 -9.62 17.25
CA GLY A 114 -13.02 -10.96 16.83
C GLY A 114 -13.60 -11.03 15.42
N GLU A 115 -13.95 -9.90 14.79
CA GLU A 115 -14.56 -9.85 13.46
C GLU A 115 -13.61 -9.36 12.37
N THR A 116 -12.96 -8.22 12.53
CA THR A 116 -12.01 -7.64 11.56
C THR A 116 -10.57 -7.63 12.08
N GLY A 117 -10.37 -8.10 13.31
CA GLY A 117 -9.09 -8.10 13.97
C GLY A 117 -9.20 -8.44 15.46
N ARG A 118 -8.19 -8.05 16.23
CA ARG A 118 -8.16 -8.14 17.69
C ARG A 118 -7.68 -6.83 18.30
N LEU A 119 -8.33 -6.43 19.38
CA LEU A 119 -7.84 -5.35 20.25
C LEU A 119 -7.19 -5.97 21.48
N VAL A 120 -6.04 -5.42 21.88
CA VAL A 120 -5.27 -5.89 23.04
C VAL A 120 -4.93 -4.73 23.97
N PRO A 121 -4.75 -4.98 25.28
CA PRO A 121 -4.35 -3.95 26.21
C PRO A 121 -3.06 -3.24 25.77
N ASN A 122 -3.00 -1.95 26.05
CA ASN A 122 -1.83 -1.13 25.74
C ASN A 122 -0.62 -1.59 26.56
N ASN A 123 0.57 -1.56 25.95
CA ASN A 123 1.84 -2.03 26.54
C ASN A 123 1.85 -3.51 26.99
N ASP A 124 1.00 -4.37 26.44
CA ASP A 124 0.97 -5.80 26.75
C ASP A 124 1.45 -6.66 25.57
N ALA A 125 2.74 -7.01 25.61
CA ALA A 125 3.36 -7.84 24.58
C ALA A 125 2.84 -9.29 24.61
N GLU A 126 2.41 -9.77 25.77
CA GLU A 126 1.90 -11.13 25.94
C GLU A 126 0.51 -11.25 25.31
N ALA A 127 -0.38 -10.31 25.63
CA ALA A 127 -1.71 -10.26 25.03
C ALA A 127 -1.64 -10.12 23.51
N MET A 128 -0.73 -9.29 22.99
CA MET A 128 -0.50 -9.19 21.54
C MET A 128 -0.01 -10.50 20.94
N ALA A 129 0.96 -11.18 21.58
CA ALA A 129 1.47 -12.45 21.09
C ALA A 129 0.38 -13.53 21.07
N GLN A 130 -0.42 -13.60 22.14
CA GLN A 130 -1.53 -14.54 22.26
C GLN A 130 -2.60 -14.30 21.19
N ALA A 131 -2.99 -13.05 20.95
CA ALA A 131 -3.94 -12.70 19.89
C ALA A 131 -3.41 -13.10 18.50
N ILE A 132 -2.12 -12.88 18.22
CA ILE A 132 -1.49 -13.31 16.97
C ILE A 132 -1.52 -14.83 16.85
N ILE A 133 -1.12 -15.56 17.91
CA ILE A 133 -1.07 -17.03 17.90
C ILE A 133 -2.46 -17.64 17.70
N GLU A 134 -3.48 -17.09 18.36
CA GLU A 134 -4.88 -17.53 18.23
C GLU A 134 -5.37 -17.39 16.79
N LEU A 135 -5.18 -16.22 16.18
CA LEU A 135 -5.59 -15.99 14.80
C LEU A 135 -4.86 -16.90 13.81
N LEU A 136 -3.54 -17.08 13.98
CA LEU A 136 -2.75 -17.95 13.10
C LEU A 136 -3.05 -19.44 13.30
N SER A 137 -3.65 -19.83 14.43
CA SER A 137 -3.98 -21.23 14.73
C SER A 137 -5.25 -21.73 14.04
N ASP A 138 -6.07 -20.83 13.50
CA ASP A 138 -7.34 -21.11 12.85
C ASP A 138 -7.42 -20.42 11.47
N PRO A 139 -6.88 -21.06 10.41
CA PRO A 139 -6.82 -20.48 9.07
C PRO A 139 -8.19 -20.17 8.48
N ASP A 140 -9.21 -20.99 8.76
CA ASP A 140 -10.57 -20.78 8.24
C ASP A 140 -11.20 -19.53 8.86
N ARG A 141 -11.02 -19.35 10.18
CA ARG A 141 -11.45 -18.13 10.86
C ARG A 141 -10.69 -16.90 10.36
N LEU A 142 -9.39 -17.06 10.10
CA LEU A 142 -8.56 -15.98 9.56
C LEU A 142 -9.04 -15.57 8.17
N GLU A 143 -9.32 -16.52 7.27
CA GLU A 143 -9.83 -16.22 5.92
C GLU A 143 -11.20 -15.53 5.98
N ALA A 144 -12.11 -16.00 6.83
CA ALA A 144 -13.39 -15.33 7.05
C ALA A 144 -13.21 -13.89 7.58
N MET A 145 -12.21 -13.68 8.45
CA MET A 145 -11.85 -12.36 8.96
C MET A 145 -11.30 -11.44 7.86
N ARG A 146 -10.47 -11.94 6.94
CA ARG A 146 -9.98 -11.20 5.77
C ARG A 146 -11.13 -10.62 4.94
N HIS A 147 -12.15 -11.44 4.66
CA HIS A 147 -13.34 -10.98 3.94
C HIS A 147 -14.12 -9.91 4.70
N ARG A 148 -14.27 -10.07 6.02
CA ARG A 148 -14.93 -9.05 6.87
C ARG A 148 -14.18 -7.73 6.88
N CYS A 149 -12.84 -7.73 6.88
CA CYS A 149 -12.05 -6.50 6.76
C CYS A 149 -12.39 -5.72 5.48
N VAL A 150 -12.40 -6.40 4.33
CA VAL A 150 -12.69 -5.75 3.03
C VAL A 150 -14.11 -5.21 2.99
N ASN A 151 -15.09 -5.99 3.45
CA ASN A 151 -16.48 -5.57 3.49
C ASN A 151 -16.67 -4.37 4.42
N PHE A 152 -16.09 -4.41 5.63
CA PHE A 152 -16.16 -3.30 6.57
C PHE A 152 -15.61 -2.01 5.96
N VAL A 153 -14.41 -2.05 5.36
CA VAL A 153 -13.83 -0.85 4.74
C VAL A 153 -14.71 -0.34 3.60
N ARG A 154 -15.25 -1.24 2.76
CA ARG A 154 -16.13 -0.86 1.65
C ARG A 154 -17.40 -0.17 2.14
N GLU A 155 -18.02 -0.72 3.18
CA GLU A 155 -19.33 -0.30 3.70
C GLU A 155 -19.26 0.92 4.62
N HIS A 156 -18.14 1.13 5.31
CA HIS A 156 -18.03 2.16 6.35
C HIS A 156 -16.95 3.21 6.10
N CYS A 157 -15.90 2.88 5.37
CA CYS A 157 -14.70 3.71 5.27
C CYS A 157 -14.35 4.13 3.83
N SER A 158 -15.15 3.73 2.84
CA SER A 158 -14.96 4.19 1.47
C SER A 158 -15.27 5.68 1.37
N LEU A 159 -14.56 6.39 0.49
CA LEU A 159 -14.73 7.84 0.32
C LEU A 159 -16.19 8.24 0.10
N PRO A 160 -17.00 7.56 -0.75
CA PRO A 160 -18.40 7.91 -0.93
C PRO A 160 -19.23 7.77 0.36
N VAL A 161 -18.93 6.78 1.20
CA VAL A 161 -19.65 6.58 2.47
C VAL A 161 -19.30 7.67 3.47
N VAL A 162 -18.01 7.96 3.64
CA VAL A 162 -17.54 9.00 4.56
C VAL A 162 -18.08 10.37 4.14
N GLU A 163 -18.05 10.68 2.84
CA GLU A 163 -18.59 11.91 2.27
C GLU A 163 -20.10 12.04 2.54
N ALA A 164 -20.87 10.97 2.30
CA ALA A 164 -22.31 10.97 2.53
C ALA A 164 -22.67 11.13 4.03
N GLN A 165 -21.94 10.48 4.93
CA GLN A 165 -22.14 10.60 6.38
C GLN A 165 -21.81 12.01 6.88
N LEU A 166 -20.66 12.55 6.46
CA LEU A 166 -20.25 13.90 6.82
C LEU A 166 -21.26 14.93 6.31
N TYR A 167 -21.69 14.81 5.06
CA TYR A 167 -22.67 15.71 4.47
C TYR A 167 -24.02 15.66 5.22
N ARG A 168 -24.51 14.45 5.53
CA ARG A 168 -25.74 14.27 6.30
C ARG A 168 -25.69 15.02 7.63
N HIS A 169 -24.66 14.76 8.44
CA HIS A 169 -24.52 15.41 9.74
C HIS A 169 -24.29 16.91 9.64
N PHE A 170 -23.59 17.35 8.58
CA PHE A 170 -23.43 18.77 8.33
C PHE A 170 -24.79 19.45 8.12
N VAL A 171 -25.64 18.91 7.24
CA VAL A 171 -26.97 19.46 6.94
C VAL A 171 -27.88 19.42 8.17
N GLU A 172 -27.80 18.37 8.99
CA GLU A 172 -28.55 18.28 10.25
C GLU A 172 -28.18 19.39 11.24
N VAL A 173 -26.89 19.74 11.35
CA VAL A 173 -26.40 20.78 12.28
C VAL A 173 -26.59 22.18 11.70
N PHE A 174 -26.50 22.34 10.38
CA PHE A 174 -26.57 23.62 9.68
C PHE A 174 -27.62 23.60 8.56
N PRO A 175 -28.92 23.62 8.90
CA PRO A 175 -30.00 23.47 7.91
C PRO A 175 -30.15 24.64 6.93
N ASP A 176 -29.60 25.83 7.25
CA ASP A 176 -29.70 27.03 6.41
C ASP A 176 -28.55 27.20 5.39
N SER A 177 -27.51 26.36 5.46
CA SER A 177 -26.31 26.49 4.61
C SER A 177 -26.36 25.67 3.31
N THR A 178 -27.46 24.95 3.07
CA THR A 178 -27.63 23.92 2.04
C THR A 178 -27.35 24.41 0.61
N ALA A 179 -27.80 25.63 0.27
CA ALA A 179 -27.66 26.16 -1.09
C ALA A 179 -26.25 26.66 -1.41
N ALA A 180 -25.54 27.28 -0.46
CA ALA A 180 -24.17 27.74 -0.65
C ALA A 180 -23.15 26.58 -0.62
N GLN A 181 -23.54 25.43 -0.07
CA GLN A 181 -22.65 24.29 0.14
C GLN A 181 -22.81 23.16 -0.85
N GLN A 182 -23.98 22.97 -1.47
CA GLN A 182 -24.06 22.12 -2.68
C GLN A 182 -23.04 22.60 -3.73
N ALA A 183 -22.83 23.92 -3.83
CA ALA A 183 -21.78 24.51 -4.66
C ALA A 183 -20.32 24.22 -4.19
N LEU A 184 -20.08 23.88 -2.92
CA LEU A 184 -18.75 23.52 -2.38
C LEU A 184 -18.36 22.07 -2.70
N PHE A 185 -19.33 21.15 -2.77
CA PHE A 185 -19.12 19.75 -3.16
C PHE A 185 -19.20 19.53 -4.68
N ASP A 186 -19.84 20.46 -5.42
CA ASP A 186 -19.78 20.54 -6.90
C ASP A 186 -18.49 21.17 -7.42
N VAL A 187 -17.53 21.52 -6.55
CA VAL A 187 -16.21 22.01 -6.99
C VAL A 187 -15.53 20.89 -7.77
N PRO A 188 -15.21 21.08 -9.07
CA PRO A 188 -14.48 20.09 -9.84
C PRO A 188 -13.20 19.75 -9.08
N ARG A 189 -12.94 18.45 -8.84
CA ARG A 189 -11.71 18.01 -8.18
C ARG A 189 -10.53 18.69 -8.88
N ARG A 190 -9.89 19.65 -8.19
CA ARG A 190 -8.68 20.28 -8.73
C ARG A 190 -7.67 19.17 -8.97
N ALA A 191 -7.30 18.97 -10.24
CA ALA A 191 -6.16 18.13 -10.55
C ALA A 191 -4.98 18.66 -9.74
N SER A 192 -4.35 17.79 -8.95
CA SER A 192 -3.15 18.16 -8.21
C SER A 192 -2.10 18.66 -9.21
N PRO A 193 -1.44 19.82 -8.97
CA PRO A 193 -0.37 20.32 -9.84
C PRO A 193 0.74 19.28 -10.07
N ARG A 194 0.94 18.36 -9.11
CA ARG A 194 1.89 17.24 -9.23
C ARG A 194 1.46 16.21 -10.27
N ASN A 195 0.15 15.96 -10.44
CA ASN A 195 -0.36 15.03 -11.44
C ASN A 195 -0.33 15.62 -12.85
N GLU A 196 -0.63 16.91 -13.01
CA GLU A 196 -0.54 17.59 -14.31
C GLU A 196 0.90 17.68 -14.82
N ALA A 197 1.86 18.00 -13.95
CA ALA A 197 3.27 18.04 -14.32
C ALA A 197 3.80 16.65 -14.75
N ARG A 198 3.37 15.59 -14.06
CA ARG A 198 3.77 14.21 -14.34
C ARG A 198 3.12 13.68 -15.62
N GLN A 199 1.84 13.98 -15.86
CA GLN A 199 1.16 13.68 -17.13
C GLN A 199 1.73 14.48 -18.29
N ALA A 200 1.98 15.78 -18.13
CA ALA A 200 2.58 16.60 -19.17
C ALA A 200 3.99 16.12 -19.55
N SER A 201 4.78 15.65 -18.57
CA SER A 201 6.07 15.00 -18.83
C SER A 201 5.90 13.70 -19.61
N LEU A 202 4.97 12.84 -19.23
CA LEU A 202 4.68 11.57 -19.92
C LEU A 202 4.22 11.82 -21.36
N TRP A 203 3.30 12.75 -21.59
CA TRP A 203 2.83 13.10 -22.93
C TRP A 203 3.92 13.71 -23.80
N ARG A 204 4.82 14.53 -23.24
CA ARG A 204 5.99 15.05 -23.96
C ARG A 204 6.95 13.94 -24.39
N SER A 205 7.22 12.96 -23.51
CA SER A 205 8.06 11.81 -23.84
C SER A 205 7.41 10.90 -24.90
N VAL A 206 6.11 10.66 -24.82
CA VAL A 206 5.36 9.85 -25.79
C VAL A 206 5.33 10.54 -27.16
N LEU A 207 5.06 11.84 -27.21
CA LEU A 207 5.05 12.61 -28.46
C LEU A 207 6.45 12.70 -29.08
N ALA A 208 7.49 12.87 -28.28
CA ALA A 208 8.88 12.87 -28.77
C ALA A 208 9.28 11.51 -29.36
N ALA A 209 8.92 10.41 -28.69
CA ALA A 209 9.16 9.06 -29.21
C ALA A 209 8.38 8.78 -30.50
N ALA A 210 7.09 9.15 -30.54
CA ALA A 210 6.27 8.99 -31.74
C ALA A 210 6.81 9.80 -32.92
N TRP A 211 7.27 11.03 -32.67
CA TRP A 211 7.87 11.89 -33.69
C TRP A 211 9.22 11.34 -34.19
N ALA A 212 10.06 10.81 -33.30
CA ALA A 212 11.33 10.17 -33.68
C ALA A 212 11.11 8.92 -34.55
N VAL A 213 10.12 8.07 -34.22
CA VAL A 213 9.75 6.92 -35.03
C VAL A 213 9.23 7.36 -36.40
N PHE A 214 8.38 8.39 -36.45
CA PHE A 214 7.86 8.93 -37.71
C PHE A 214 8.98 9.46 -38.62
N VAL A 215 9.91 10.25 -38.07
CA VAL A 215 11.08 10.77 -38.81
C VAL A 215 11.97 9.62 -39.30
N PHE A 216 12.21 8.60 -38.47
CA PHE A 216 12.99 7.44 -38.84
C PHE A 216 12.33 6.64 -39.98
N VAL A 217 11.02 6.39 -39.92
CA VAL A 217 10.28 5.71 -40.99
C VAL A 217 10.33 6.51 -42.28
N MET A 218 10.11 7.82 -42.23
CA MET A 218 10.20 8.71 -43.40
C MET A 218 11.61 8.71 -44.00
N TYR A 219 12.65 8.75 -43.15
CA TYR A 219 14.04 8.67 -43.58
C TYR A 219 14.34 7.33 -44.25
N MET A 220 13.96 6.21 -43.64
CA MET A 220 14.14 4.88 -44.21
C MET A 220 13.40 4.71 -45.53
N GLN A 221 12.17 5.20 -45.63
CA GLN A 221 11.40 5.20 -46.87
C GLN A 221 12.09 6.04 -47.96
N HIS A 222 12.60 7.21 -47.62
CA HIS A 222 13.34 8.07 -48.54
C HIS A 222 14.67 7.44 -49.00
N GLN A 223 15.44 6.86 -48.07
CA GLN A 223 16.67 6.14 -48.39
C GLN A 223 16.41 4.91 -49.26
N MET A 224 15.33 4.17 -48.98
CA MET A 224 14.92 3.03 -49.78
C MET A 224 14.50 3.44 -51.18
N MET A 225 13.80 4.59 -51.36
CA MET A 225 13.48 5.10 -52.69
C MET A 225 14.71 5.57 -53.48
N LEU A 226 15.66 6.26 -52.84
CA LEU A 226 16.89 6.72 -53.49
C LEU A 226 17.76 5.55 -53.96
N HIS A 227 17.84 4.50 -53.15
CA HIS A 227 18.72 3.36 -53.40
C HIS A 227 17.96 2.14 -53.97
N TRP A 228 16.68 2.27 -54.29
CA TRP A 228 15.85 1.15 -54.74
C TRP A 228 16.43 0.44 -55.97
N ALA A 229 16.94 1.21 -56.92
CA ALA A 229 17.56 0.66 -58.12
C ALA A 229 18.80 -0.18 -57.80
N ALA A 230 19.65 0.29 -56.86
CA ALA A 230 20.84 -0.43 -56.43
C ALA A 230 20.51 -1.66 -55.57
N ILE A 231 19.59 -1.53 -54.61
CA ILE A 231 19.12 -2.64 -53.76
C ILE A 231 18.51 -3.75 -54.63
N ARG A 232 17.72 -3.38 -55.64
CA ARG A 232 17.12 -4.35 -56.55
C ARG A 232 18.19 -5.08 -57.36
N ALA A 233 19.11 -4.35 -57.98
CA ALA A 233 20.11 -4.91 -58.87
C ALA A 233 21.19 -5.73 -58.14
N GLU A 234 21.64 -5.29 -56.97
CA GLU A 234 22.79 -5.88 -56.28
C GLU A 234 22.40 -6.94 -55.23
N ILE A 235 21.20 -6.85 -54.67
CA ILE A 235 20.75 -7.74 -53.59
C ILE A 235 19.61 -8.63 -54.06
N LEU A 236 18.52 -8.03 -54.56
CA LEU A 236 17.28 -8.76 -54.79
C LEU A 236 17.36 -9.71 -55.99
N GLU A 237 17.90 -9.26 -57.13
CA GLU A 237 18.01 -10.10 -58.33
C GLU A 237 18.97 -11.28 -58.15
N PRO A 238 20.18 -11.12 -57.56
CA PRO A 238 21.06 -12.25 -57.27
C PRO A 238 20.46 -13.26 -56.29
N LEU A 239 19.71 -12.80 -55.29
CA LEU A 239 18.97 -13.67 -54.36
C LEU A 239 17.86 -14.45 -55.07
N LEU A 240 17.11 -13.81 -55.96
CA LEU A 240 16.04 -14.45 -56.72
C LEU A 240 16.58 -15.46 -57.73
N ASP A 241 17.74 -15.19 -58.34
CA ASP A 241 18.43 -16.12 -59.22
C ASP A 241 19.03 -17.30 -58.44
N ALA A 242 19.51 -17.09 -57.21
CA ALA A 242 20.02 -18.18 -56.36
C ALA A 242 18.91 -19.11 -55.81
N ILE A 243 17.64 -18.68 -55.84
CA ILE A 243 16.48 -19.47 -55.39
C ILE A 243 15.82 -20.22 -56.57
N ARG A 244 16.16 -19.89 -57.82
CA ARG A 244 15.71 -20.60 -59.03
C ARG A 244 16.64 -21.75 -59.40
#